data_AF-A0A2D6MIB0-F1
#
_entry.id   AF-A0A2D6MIB0-F1
#
_cell.length_a   1.000
_cell.length_b   1.000
_cell.length_c   1.000
_cell.angle_alpha   90.00
_cell.angle_beta   90.00
_cell.angle_gamma   90.00
#
_symmetry.space_group_name_H-M   'P 1'
#
loop_
_entity.id
_entity.type
_entity.pdbx_description
1 polymer ?
#
loop_
_entity_poly.entity_id
_entity_poly.type
_entity_poly.pdbx_seq_one_letter_code
_entity_poly.pdbx_strand_id
1 'polypeptide(L)'
;MATLQTQVQDITGSSNAVVADYLNRGANFVISSLPKHMLWAFTEETSFATSKATIASWGDNGGNAQLTSNGHGFVVTDRILISGSSSNDGIYIPIAKATNDITIPKAYVAQAVPGYVFKLTKFDTNAIHSVRRLQYDAQKVLDDDRGFVLDSTSLRYPTNTNPKYIVEGDSVIPIPFPSNKDEAKIIHLTAPAYADGDPFSYGEFDHIIVKYAAALDFTALASSTAPSWTDVSTPVAPTPDDLGDVMTISSTAPVLPTIDDVTLTLPSTTPTYTAPVLSSAAFSETFPSYISTVMGSLDYSSVDTSLTEEDTELVGSKLAKINAQIGEFSAQLRVNLESFQSQQADYNQKFAEHQLVVNNNFKEWAQNYTIAQQKFNEENVVYQAELQKAIKDVDLEQNDKTQQLQKFQGEMSIYTQSVNNEIKTYTERIAQAREKWAEESAKYQADLNRYSGEIQQNVQQTTNDARNAQQYMTAANTYFTMAMNDIKTVLATVPNVKGG
;
A
#
# COMPACT_ATOMS: atom_id res chain seq x y z
N MET A 1 13.14 -64.02 35.29
CA MET A 1 12.84 -64.00 33.85
C MET A 1 12.43 -62.58 33.51
N ALA A 2 13.01 -61.98 32.48
CA ALA A 2 12.46 -60.74 31.93
C ALA A 2 11.05 -61.03 31.42
N THR A 3 10.10 -60.13 31.65
CA THR A 3 8.74 -60.30 31.11
C THR A 3 8.81 -60.28 29.58
N LEU A 4 7.87 -60.93 28.89
CA LEU A 4 7.82 -60.93 27.42
C LEU A 4 7.84 -59.50 26.85
N GLN A 5 7.21 -58.57 27.58
CA GLN A 5 7.27 -57.15 27.30
C GLN A 5 8.68 -56.60 27.33
N THR A 6 9.46 -56.84 28.39
CA THR A 6 10.87 -56.41 28.44
C THR A 6 11.67 -56.99 27.29
N GLN A 7 11.42 -58.24 26.87
CA GLN A 7 12.12 -58.82 25.72
C GLN A 7 11.78 -58.11 24.39
N VAL A 8 10.52 -57.75 24.17
CA VAL A 8 10.13 -56.95 22.99
C VAL A 8 10.79 -55.58 23.05
N GLN A 9 10.82 -54.93 24.22
CA GLN A 9 11.44 -53.62 24.42
C GLN A 9 12.97 -53.68 24.23
N ASP A 10 13.64 -54.74 24.70
CA ASP A 10 15.07 -54.95 24.51
C ASP A 10 15.42 -55.16 23.03
N ILE A 11 14.56 -55.85 22.28
CA ILE A 11 14.73 -56.08 20.83
C ILE A 11 14.52 -54.79 20.03
N THR A 12 13.46 -54.05 20.35
CA THR A 12 13.01 -52.90 19.56
C THR A 12 13.65 -51.59 20.01
N GLY A 13 14.16 -51.53 21.24
CA GLY A 13 14.55 -50.30 21.93
C GLY A 13 13.37 -49.39 22.30
N SER A 14 12.13 -49.85 22.07
CA SER A 14 10.91 -49.08 22.26
C SER A 14 10.41 -49.17 23.69
N SER A 15 9.89 -48.07 24.24
CA SER A 15 9.17 -48.05 25.52
C SER A 15 7.66 -47.91 25.33
N ASN A 16 7.16 -48.23 24.14
CA ASN A 16 5.77 -47.99 23.75
C ASN A 16 4.78 -48.74 24.66
N ALA A 17 3.79 -48.03 25.20
CA ALA A 17 2.72 -48.61 26.04
C ALA A 17 1.87 -49.64 25.28
N VAL A 18 1.91 -49.62 23.94
CA VAL A 18 1.15 -50.52 23.06
C VAL A 18 1.82 -51.91 22.92
N VAL A 19 3.01 -52.13 23.50
CA VAL A 19 3.69 -53.44 23.44
C VAL A 19 2.82 -54.58 24.01
N ALA A 20 2.03 -54.31 25.05
CA ALA A 20 1.09 -55.30 25.59
C ALA A 20 0.02 -55.73 24.56
N ASP A 21 -0.50 -54.79 23.77
CA ASP A 21 -1.43 -55.10 22.67
C ASP A 21 -0.75 -55.94 21.59
N TYR A 22 0.50 -55.60 21.23
CA TYR A 22 1.26 -56.37 20.24
C TYR A 22 1.57 -57.80 20.70
N LEU A 23 1.83 -58.00 21.99
CA LEU A 23 1.97 -59.34 22.58
C LEU A 23 0.67 -60.14 22.48
N ASN A 24 -0.47 -59.53 22.81
CA ASN A 24 -1.78 -60.18 22.64
C ASN A 24 -2.05 -60.56 21.18
N ARG A 25 -1.73 -59.66 20.24
CA ARG A 25 -1.82 -59.93 18.80
C ARG A 25 -0.85 -61.04 18.36
N GLY A 26 0.33 -61.12 18.95
CA GLY A 26 1.29 -62.22 18.73
C GLY A 26 0.79 -63.56 19.24
N ALA A 27 0.18 -63.60 20.42
CA ALA A 27 -0.45 -64.81 20.95
C ALA A 27 -1.57 -65.30 20.02
N ASN A 28 -2.46 -64.39 19.58
CA ASN A 28 -3.51 -64.69 18.60
C ASN A 28 -2.94 -65.19 17.27
N PHE A 29 -1.86 -64.59 16.80
CA PHE A 29 -1.17 -65.02 15.58
C PHE A 29 -0.64 -66.47 15.70
N VAL A 30 0.00 -66.82 16.83
CA VAL A 30 0.46 -68.19 17.06
C VAL A 30 -0.72 -69.16 17.11
N ILE A 31 -1.76 -68.88 17.90
CA ILE A 31 -2.93 -69.74 18.05
C ILE A 31 -3.62 -69.98 16.71
N SER A 32 -3.79 -68.92 15.90
CA SER A 32 -4.41 -69.04 14.57
C SER A 32 -3.56 -69.82 13.56
N SER A 33 -2.25 -69.88 13.78
CA SER A 33 -1.30 -70.56 12.88
C SER A 33 -1.10 -72.05 13.22
N LEU A 34 -1.54 -72.50 14.39
CA LEU A 34 -1.38 -73.88 14.83
C LEU A 34 -2.59 -74.76 14.39
N PRO A 35 -2.34 -76.01 13.95
CA PRO A 35 -3.38 -76.99 13.71
C PRO A 35 -4.26 -77.20 14.94
N LYS A 36 -5.57 -77.37 14.71
CA LYS A 36 -6.56 -77.54 15.79
C LYS A 36 -6.20 -78.59 16.84
N HIS A 37 -5.54 -79.67 16.46
CA HIS A 37 -5.16 -80.75 17.38
C HIS A 37 -4.03 -80.37 18.35
N MET A 38 -3.29 -79.29 18.09
CA MET A 38 -2.26 -78.76 18.99
C MET A 38 -2.81 -77.72 19.99
N LEU A 39 -4.06 -77.31 19.80
CA LEU A 39 -4.63 -76.19 20.55
C LEU A 39 -5.20 -76.57 21.91
N TRP A 40 -5.15 -77.85 22.29
CA TRP A 40 -5.75 -78.37 23.53
C TRP A 40 -5.17 -77.73 24.80
N ALA A 41 -3.94 -77.19 24.74
CA ALA A 41 -3.33 -76.46 25.85
C ALA A 41 -3.85 -75.01 26.00
N PHE A 42 -4.50 -74.47 24.96
CA PHE A 42 -5.06 -73.11 24.93
C PHE A 42 -6.58 -73.08 24.94
N THR A 43 -7.21 -74.25 25.02
CA THR A 43 -8.66 -74.34 25.11
C THR A 43 -9.11 -74.13 26.54
N GLU A 44 -9.83 -73.03 26.78
CA GLU A 44 -10.62 -72.87 27.98
C GLU A 44 -12.02 -73.41 27.72
N GLU A 45 -12.47 -74.29 28.61
CA GLU A 45 -13.85 -74.72 28.66
C GLU A 45 -14.61 -73.77 29.57
N THR A 46 -15.40 -72.89 28.97
CA THR A 46 -16.40 -72.15 29.74
C THR A 46 -17.69 -72.94 29.71
N SER A 47 -18.05 -73.53 30.85
CA SER A 47 -19.40 -74.04 31.03
C SER A 47 -20.36 -72.85 31.17
N PHE A 48 -21.49 -72.91 30.47
CA PHE A 48 -22.64 -72.11 30.82
C PHE A 48 -23.24 -72.67 32.11
N ALA A 49 -22.60 -72.39 33.25
CA ALA A 49 -23.27 -72.55 34.52
C ALA A 49 -24.41 -71.53 34.52
N THR A 50 -25.64 -72.00 34.35
CA THR A 50 -26.85 -71.19 34.40
C THR A 50 -26.83 -70.36 35.68
N SER A 51 -26.56 -69.06 35.59
CA SER A 51 -26.94 -68.12 36.65
C SER A 51 -28.46 -68.03 36.57
N LYS A 52 -29.13 -68.97 37.23
CA LYS A 52 -30.57 -69.14 37.16
C LYS A 52 -31.22 -67.99 37.92
N ALA A 53 -31.56 -66.94 37.19
CA ALA A 53 -32.53 -65.98 37.67
C ALA A 53 -33.93 -66.56 37.43
N THR A 54 -34.65 -66.86 38.51
CA THR A 54 -36.10 -67.10 38.42
C THR A 54 -36.78 -65.73 38.33
N ILE A 55 -37.68 -65.58 37.37
CA ILE A 55 -38.46 -64.34 37.22
C ILE A 55 -39.43 -64.28 38.41
N ALA A 56 -39.16 -63.43 39.39
CA ALA A 56 -39.97 -63.35 40.60
C ALA A 56 -41.37 -62.75 40.34
N SER A 57 -41.45 -61.76 39.45
CA SER A 57 -42.69 -61.15 38.99
C SER A 57 -42.46 -60.35 37.71
N TRP A 58 -43.54 -60.10 36.96
CA TRP A 58 -43.54 -59.16 35.84
C TRP A 58 -44.25 -57.87 36.30
N GLY A 59 -43.51 -56.77 36.38
CA GLY A 59 -44.06 -55.44 36.60
C GLY A 59 -44.19 -54.69 35.27
N ASP A 60 -45.31 -54.00 35.07
CA ASP A 60 -45.50 -53.08 33.93
C ASP A 60 -45.04 -51.68 34.36
N ASN A 61 -43.87 -51.25 33.89
CA ASN A 61 -43.31 -49.94 34.23
C ASN A 61 -43.21 -49.09 32.98
N GLY A 62 -44.32 -48.44 32.62
CA GLY A 62 -44.36 -47.47 31.52
C GLY A 62 -44.03 -48.05 30.15
N GLY A 63 -44.49 -49.26 29.82
CA GLY A 63 -44.23 -49.87 28.52
C GLY A 63 -42.93 -50.67 28.43
N ASN A 64 -42.34 -51.02 29.58
CA ASN A 64 -41.24 -51.98 29.69
C ASN A 64 -41.57 -53.05 30.73
N ALA A 65 -41.01 -54.24 30.54
CA ALA A 65 -41.05 -55.29 31.53
C ALA A 65 -39.84 -55.21 32.46
N GLN A 66 -40.08 -55.31 33.76
CA GLN A 66 -39.05 -55.47 34.78
C GLN A 66 -38.89 -56.92 35.19
N LEU A 67 -37.64 -57.38 35.24
CA LEU A 67 -37.24 -58.72 35.63
C LEU A 67 -36.41 -58.64 36.91
N THR A 68 -36.99 -59.03 38.04
CA THR A 68 -36.27 -59.13 39.32
C THR A 68 -35.52 -60.45 39.39
N SER A 69 -34.19 -60.41 39.34
CA SER A 69 -33.36 -61.61 39.50
C SER A 69 -32.83 -61.72 40.93
N ASN A 70 -33.19 -62.79 41.64
CA ASN A 70 -32.62 -63.08 42.95
C ASN A 70 -31.16 -63.57 42.82
N GLY A 71 -30.19 -62.71 43.11
CA GLY A 71 -28.82 -63.12 43.45
C GLY A 71 -27.79 -63.23 42.33
N HIS A 72 -28.01 -62.65 41.13
CA HIS A 72 -27.03 -62.71 40.05
C HIS A 72 -26.72 -61.34 39.43
N GLY A 73 -25.42 -61.00 39.35
CA GLY A 73 -24.90 -59.69 38.93
C GLY A 73 -24.89 -59.48 37.41
N PHE A 74 -26.06 -59.38 36.78
CA PHE A 74 -26.17 -58.95 35.38
C PHE A 74 -25.65 -57.52 35.20
N VAL A 75 -25.08 -57.14 34.05
CA VAL A 75 -24.70 -55.76 33.70
C VAL A 75 -25.41 -55.34 32.40
N VAL A 76 -25.53 -54.03 32.14
CA VAL A 76 -26.27 -53.49 30.97
C VAL A 76 -25.70 -53.98 29.63
N THR A 77 -24.44 -54.44 29.61
CA THR A 77 -23.78 -55.01 28.43
C THR A 77 -24.02 -56.51 28.25
N ASP A 78 -24.66 -57.18 29.19
CA ASP A 78 -24.99 -58.61 29.09
C ASP A 78 -26.14 -58.80 28.11
N ARG A 79 -26.07 -59.84 27.28
CA ARG A 79 -27.21 -60.28 26.47
C ARG A 79 -27.98 -61.35 27.23
N ILE A 80 -29.30 -61.25 27.22
CA ILE A 80 -30.21 -62.09 28.00
C ILE A 80 -31.07 -62.91 27.06
N LEU A 81 -30.97 -64.22 27.15
CA LEU A 81 -31.92 -65.12 26.49
C LEU A 81 -33.09 -65.40 27.44
N ILE A 82 -34.34 -65.24 26.98
CA ILE A 82 -35.56 -65.62 27.72
C ILE A 82 -36.24 -66.76 26.97
N SER A 83 -36.50 -67.89 27.63
CA SER A 83 -37.28 -69.01 27.08
C SER A 83 -38.62 -69.20 27.82
N GLY A 84 -39.71 -69.44 27.07
CA GLY A 84 -41.06 -69.61 27.60
C GLY A 84 -41.98 -70.47 26.72
N SER A 85 -42.97 -71.15 27.31
CA SER A 85 -43.82 -72.08 26.55
C SER A 85 -44.82 -71.35 25.65
N SER A 86 -44.53 -71.34 24.33
CA SER A 86 -45.48 -71.48 23.21
C SER A 86 -45.46 -70.45 22.06
N SER A 87 -44.65 -69.38 22.05
CA SER A 87 -44.42 -68.59 20.80
C SER A 87 -43.34 -67.51 20.82
N ASN A 88 -42.60 -67.28 21.92
CA ASN A 88 -41.78 -66.05 22.08
C ASN A 88 -40.34 -66.28 22.61
N ASP A 89 -39.73 -67.42 22.27
CA ASP A 89 -38.31 -67.65 22.57
C ASP A 89 -37.43 -66.66 21.79
N GLY A 90 -36.64 -65.85 22.49
CA GLY A 90 -35.88 -64.76 21.87
C GLY A 90 -34.70 -64.25 22.71
N ILE A 91 -33.76 -63.59 22.04
CA ILE A 91 -32.59 -62.95 22.67
C ILE A 91 -32.91 -61.47 22.84
N TYR A 92 -32.77 -60.98 24.06
CA TYR A 92 -33.14 -59.64 24.46
C TYR A 92 -31.91 -58.91 25.01
N ILE A 93 -31.75 -57.65 24.61
CA ILE A 93 -30.71 -56.77 25.15
C ILE A 93 -31.39 -55.92 26.24
N PRO A 94 -30.93 -56.01 27.50
CA PRO A 94 -31.46 -55.17 28.57
C PRO A 94 -31.18 -53.70 28.29
N ILE A 95 -32.20 -52.86 28.42
CA ILE A 95 -32.10 -51.42 28.15
C ILE A 95 -31.76 -50.60 29.40
N ALA A 96 -31.96 -51.16 30.59
CA ALA A 96 -31.57 -50.56 31.87
C ALA A 96 -31.41 -51.61 32.97
N LYS A 97 -30.57 -51.30 33.98
CA LYS A 97 -30.35 -52.10 35.18
C LYS A 97 -30.57 -51.27 36.46
N ALA A 98 -31.36 -51.79 37.39
CA ALA A 98 -31.38 -51.40 38.80
C ALA A 98 -30.73 -52.50 39.66
N THR A 99 -30.54 -52.27 40.97
CA THR A 99 -29.77 -53.16 41.86
C THR A 99 -30.16 -54.64 41.75
N ASN A 100 -31.46 -54.94 41.60
CA ASN A 100 -31.98 -56.30 41.44
C ASN A 100 -32.88 -56.50 40.21
N ASP A 101 -33.12 -55.44 39.42
CA ASP A 101 -34.10 -55.46 38.31
C ASP A 101 -33.44 -55.14 36.97
N ILE A 102 -33.88 -55.85 35.93
CA ILE A 102 -33.47 -55.63 34.55
C ILE A 102 -34.70 -55.19 33.76
N THR A 103 -34.57 -54.13 32.96
CA THR A 103 -35.68 -53.60 32.15
C THR A 103 -35.51 -54.00 30.68
N ILE A 104 -36.55 -54.58 30.08
CA ILE A 104 -36.62 -54.93 28.65
C ILE A 104 -37.87 -54.31 27.99
N PRO A 105 -37.85 -53.98 26.68
CA PRO A 105 -39.01 -53.38 26.02
C PRO A 105 -40.26 -54.29 26.02
N LYS A 106 -41.45 -53.74 26.33
CA LYS A 106 -42.70 -54.52 26.49
C LYS A 106 -43.25 -55.13 25.21
N ALA A 107 -42.88 -54.59 24.04
CA ALA A 107 -43.31 -55.12 22.74
C ALA A 107 -42.97 -56.60 22.53
N TYR A 108 -42.12 -57.16 23.39
CA TYR A 108 -41.61 -58.52 23.33
C TYR A 108 -42.17 -59.47 24.41
N VAL A 109 -43.15 -59.05 25.22
CA VAL A 109 -43.61 -59.82 26.38
C VAL A 109 -45.11 -60.14 26.27
N ALA A 110 -45.44 -61.39 25.96
CA ALA A 110 -46.80 -61.91 26.10
C ALA A 110 -46.83 -63.05 27.13
N GLN A 111 -47.75 -62.91 28.10
CA GLN A 111 -48.23 -63.86 29.11
C GLN A 111 -47.21 -64.87 29.70
N ALA A 112 -46.79 -64.57 30.93
CA ALA A 112 -45.79 -65.28 31.69
C ALA A 112 -46.17 -66.74 32.04
N VAL A 113 -45.34 -67.68 31.59
CA VAL A 113 -45.05 -68.94 32.28
C VAL A 113 -43.63 -68.78 32.86
N PRO A 114 -43.28 -69.38 34.03
CA PRO A 114 -41.93 -69.31 34.56
C PRO A 114 -40.88 -69.73 33.52
N GLY A 115 -40.11 -68.74 33.05
CA GLY A 115 -39.04 -68.90 32.08
C GLY A 115 -37.66 -68.74 32.71
N TYR A 116 -36.61 -69.13 31.98
CA TYR A 116 -35.22 -69.03 32.41
C TYR A 116 -34.53 -67.87 31.69
N VAL A 117 -33.67 -67.16 32.41
CA VAL A 117 -32.80 -66.10 31.89
C VAL A 117 -31.36 -66.58 31.85
N PHE A 118 -30.72 -66.51 30.68
CA PHE A 118 -29.32 -66.90 30.50
C PHE A 118 -28.46 -65.68 30.15
N LYS A 119 -27.35 -65.48 30.87
CA LYS A 119 -26.31 -64.53 30.52
C LYS A 119 -25.44 -65.12 29.41
N LEU A 120 -25.33 -64.44 28.27
CA LEU A 120 -24.39 -64.80 27.23
C LEU A 120 -23.01 -64.19 27.55
N THR A 121 -22.00 -65.04 27.74
CA THR A 121 -20.61 -64.60 27.85
C THR A 121 -20.12 -64.08 26.50
N LYS A 122 -19.33 -63.00 26.50
CA LYS A 122 -18.69 -62.48 25.29
C LYS A 122 -17.44 -63.30 24.97
N PHE A 123 -17.30 -63.73 23.73
CA PHE A 123 -16.18 -64.48 23.19
C PHE A 123 -15.73 -63.86 21.89
N ASP A 124 -14.43 -63.90 21.60
CA ASP A 124 -13.97 -63.74 20.22
C ASP A 124 -14.52 -64.93 19.42
N THR A 125 -15.39 -64.64 18.47
CA THR A 125 -16.06 -65.68 17.68
C THR A 125 -15.09 -66.47 16.81
N ASN A 126 -13.91 -65.93 16.52
CA ASN A 126 -12.84 -66.63 15.82
C ASN A 126 -12.08 -67.60 16.73
N ALA A 127 -12.21 -67.46 18.05
CA ALA A 127 -11.61 -68.34 19.03
C ALA A 127 -12.45 -69.59 19.33
N ILE A 128 -13.67 -69.73 18.81
CA ILE A 128 -14.53 -70.89 19.14
C ILE A 128 -13.93 -72.16 18.51
N HIS A 129 -13.45 -73.09 19.35
CA HIS A 129 -12.96 -74.38 18.89
C HIS A 129 -14.11 -75.35 18.65
N SER A 130 -14.96 -75.52 19.67
CA SER A 130 -16.17 -76.34 19.59
C SER A 130 -17.17 -75.87 20.62
N VAL A 131 -18.45 -75.98 20.28
CA VAL A 131 -19.55 -75.80 21.22
C VAL A 131 -20.11 -77.20 21.46
N ARG A 132 -20.26 -77.60 22.71
CA ARG A 132 -20.83 -78.89 23.11
C ARG A 132 -22.06 -78.67 23.93
N ARG A 133 -22.99 -79.60 23.84
CA ARG A 133 -24.08 -79.72 24.81
C ARG A 133 -24.14 -81.15 25.29
N LEU A 134 -24.11 -81.34 26.61
CA LEU A 134 -23.90 -82.65 27.22
C LEU A 134 -22.61 -83.30 26.67
N GLN A 135 -22.71 -84.46 26.04
CA GLN A 135 -21.60 -85.19 25.41
C GLN A 135 -21.54 -85.02 23.88
N TYR A 136 -22.39 -84.16 23.30
CA TYR A 136 -22.53 -84.01 21.85
C TYR A 136 -21.96 -82.68 21.35
N ASP A 137 -21.17 -82.73 20.27
CA ASP A 137 -20.70 -81.55 19.57
C ASP A 137 -21.86 -80.86 18.84
N ALA A 138 -21.95 -79.54 19.01
CA ALA A 138 -22.95 -78.72 18.37
C ALA A 138 -22.45 -78.21 17.01
N GLN A 139 -23.32 -78.25 16.00
CA GLN A 139 -23.01 -77.73 14.68
C GLN A 139 -23.31 -76.24 14.57
N LYS A 140 -22.41 -75.47 13.94
CA LYS A 140 -22.66 -74.04 13.67
C LYS A 140 -23.83 -73.92 12.70
N VAL A 141 -24.80 -73.07 13.03
CA VAL A 141 -25.92 -72.73 12.15
C VAL A 141 -25.51 -71.56 11.27
N LEU A 142 -25.79 -71.66 9.98
CA LEU A 142 -25.66 -70.53 9.05
C LEU A 142 -26.78 -69.51 9.32
N ASP A 143 -26.53 -68.24 9.08
CA ASP A 143 -27.50 -67.17 9.42
C ASP A 143 -28.88 -67.39 8.76
N ASP A 144 -28.92 -67.94 7.53
CA ASP A 144 -30.16 -68.24 6.80
C ASP A 144 -31.00 -69.36 7.46
N ASP A 145 -30.36 -70.26 8.21
CA ASP A 145 -31.03 -71.37 8.90
C ASP A 145 -31.51 -71.00 10.31
N ARG A 146 -31.22 -69.77 10.76
CA ARG A 146 -31.49 -69.30 12.12
C ARG A 146 -32.97 -69.43 12.50
N GLY A 147 -33.88 -68.99 11.65
CA GLY A 147 -35.32 -69.08 11.93
C GLY A 147 -35.80 -70.52 12.12
N PHE A 148 -35.27 -71.44 11.31
CA PHE A 148 -35.68 -72.84 11.32
C PHE A 148 -35.11 -73.63 12.51
N VAL A 149 -33.97 -73.25 13.06
CA VAL A 149 -33.41 -73.94 14.25
C VAL A 149 -34.01 -73.42 15.56
N LEU A 150 -34.57 -72.21 15.56
CA LEU A 150 -35.21 -71.61 16.73
C LEU A 150 -36.69 -72.02 16.86
N ASP A 151 -37.36 -72.33 15.75
CA ASP A 151 -38.73 -72.83 15.74
C ASP A 151 -38.80 -74.28 16.24
N SER A 152 -39.39 -74.49 17.42
CA SER A 152 -39.55 -75.82 18.04
C SER A 152 -40.44 -76.79 17.25
N THR A 153 -41.22 -76.28 16.29
CA THR A 153 -42.05 -77.08 15.38
C THR A 153 -41.36 -77.44 14.06
N SER A 154 -40.20 -76.82 13.80
CA SER A 154 -39.42 -77.06 12.59
C SER A 154 -38.76 -78.44 12.61
N LEU A 155 -38.74 -79.11 11.45
CA LEU A 155 -37.99 -80.35 11.25
C LEU A 155 -36.47 -80.16 11.43
N ARG A 156 -35.98 -78.91 11.39
CA ARG A 156 -34.57 -78.56 11.61
C ARG A 156 -34.27 -78.20 13.05
N TYR A 157 -35.25 -78.27 13.95
CA TYR A 157 -35.08 -77.97 15.36
C TYR A 157 -34.02 -78.93 15.97
N PRO A 158 -32.92 -78.39 16.52
CA PRO A 158 -31.88 -79.20 17.14
C PRO A 158 -32.40 -80.01 18.31
N THR A 159 -31.83 -81.20 18.54
CA THR A 159 -32.20 -82.07 19.66
C THR A 159 -31.07 -82.14 20.68
N ASN A 160 -31.32 -82.73 21.85
CA ASN A 160 -30.26 -82.92 22.85
C ASN A 160 -29.08 -83.76 22.36
N THR A 161 -29.33 -84.67 21.42
CA THR A 161 -28.33 -85.56 20.82
C THR A 161 -27.74 -85.03 19.52
N ASN A 162 -28.32 -83.96 18.96
CA ASN A 162 -27.81 -83.26 17.78
C ASN A 162 -27.95 -81.75 18.00
N PRO A 163 -27.16 -81.18 18.93
CA PRO A 163 -27.24 -79.77 19.23
C PRO A 163 -26.69 -78.94 18.07
N LYS A 164 -27.11 -77.69 18.00
CA LYS A 164 -26.55 -76.69 17.10
C LYS A 164 -26.23 -75.42 17.87
N TYR A 165 -25.47 -74.50 17.29
CA TYR A 165 -25.21 -73.20 17.91
C TYR A 165 -25.25 -72.07 16.90
N ILE A 166 -25.70 -70.91 17.34
CA ILE A 166 -25.69 -69.65 16.57
C ILE A 166 -24.60 -68.76 17.15
N VAL A 167 -23.94 -68.00 16.30
CA VAL A 167 -23.03 -66.93 16.70
C VAL A 167 -23.70 -65.60 16.39
N GLU A 168 -23.85 -64.73 17.38
CA GLU A 168 -24.49 -63.42 17.21
C GLU A 168 -23.68 -62.33 17.91
N GLY A 169 -22.99 -61.49 17.13
CA GLY A 169 -21.96 -60.60 17.66
C GLY A 169 -20.91 -61.42 18.40
N ASP A 170 -20.52 -60.99 19.60
CA ASP A 170 -19.54 -61.69 20.45
C ASP A 170 -20.16 -62.83 21.28
N SER A 171 -21.36 -63.30 20.96
CA SER A 171 -22.06 -64.30 21.78
C SER A 171 -22.36 -65.58 21.03
N VAL A 172 -22.34 -66.70 21.76
CA VAL A 172 -22.61 -68.03 21.24
C VAL A 172 -23.85 -68.60 21.93
N ILE A 173 -24.82 -69.03 21.14
CA ILE A 173 -26.13 -69.48 21.63
C ILE A 173 -26.31 -70.96 21.26
N PRO A 174 -26.22 -71.90 22.22
CA PRO A 174 -26.47 -73.32 21.98
C PRO A 174 -27.98 -73.62 21.92
N ILE A 175 -28.37 -74.50 21.00
CA ILE A 175 -29.75 -74.92 20.71
C ILE A 175 -29.80 -76.47 20.66
N PRO A 176 -30.81 -77.13 21.25
CA PRO A 176 -31.90 -76.52 22.00
C PRO A 176 -31.38 -75.98 23.33
N PHE A 177 -32.11 -75.00 23.88
CA PHE A 177 -31.62 -74.25 25.02
C PHE A 177 -31.35 -75.18 26.22
N PRO A 178 -30.22 -75.00 26.93
CA PRO A 178 -29.87 -75.84 28.06
C PRO A 178 -30.97 -75.79 29.14
N SER A 179 -31.43 -76.96 29.57
CA SER A 179 -32.38 -77.08 30.68
C SER A 179 -31.65 -77.05 32.04
N ASN A 180 -32.39 -77.14 33.14
CA ASN A 180 -31.81 -77.14 34.50
C ASN A 180 -30.88 -78.33 34.83
N LYS A 181 -30.76 -79.32 33.93
CA LYS A 181 -29.87 -80.47 34.07
C LYS A 181 -28.87 -80.60 32.92
N ASP A 182 -28.95 -79.72 31.92
CA ASP A 182 -28.08 -79.78 30.74
C ASP A 182 -27.13 -78.58 30.73
N GLU A 183 -25.83 -78.84 30.73
CA GLU A 183 -24.83 -77.80 30.50
C GLU A 183 -24.47 -77.75 29.00
N ALA A 184 -24.41 -76.53 28.47
CA ALA A 184 -23.67 -76.26 27.25
C ALA A 184 -22.27 -75.77 27.63
N LYS A 185 -21.27 -76.22 26.88
CA LYS A 185 -19.87 -75.94 27.11
C LYS A 185 -19.30 -75.34 25.84
N ILE A 186 -18.67 -74.17 25.94
CA ILE A 186 -17.92 -73.61 24.83
C ILE A 186 -16.47 -73.86 25.12
N ILE A 187 -15.87 -74.66 24.26
CA ILE A 187 -14.44 -74.79 24.17
C ILE A 187 -13.99 -73.69 23.23
N HIS A 188 -13.35 -72.67 23.78
CA HIS A 188 -12.79 -71.56 23.02
C HIS A 188 -11.32 -71.41 23.34
N LEU A 189 -10.61 -70.82 22.39
CA LEU A 189 -9.20 -70.53 22.44
C LEU A 189 -9.04 -69.17 23.08
N THR A 190 -8.99 -69.14 24.39
CA THR A 190 -8.58 -67.91 25.06
C THR A 190 -7.07 -67.83 24.87
N ALA A 191 -6.61 -66.90 24.04
CA ALA A 191 -5.25 -66.42 24.20
C ALA A 191 -5.18 -65.82 25.61
N PRO A 192 -4.33 -66.33 26.53
CA PRO A 192 -4.12 -65.69 27.82
C PRO A 192 -3.92 -64.20 27.61
N ALA A 193 -4.88 -63.39 28.06
CA ALA A 193 -4.73 -61.95 28.01
C ALA A 193 -3.49 -61.63 28.84
N TYR A 194 -2.49 -61.02 28.22
CA TYR A 194 -1.32 -60.56 28.95
C TYR A 194 -1.79 -59.42 29.87
N ALA A 195 -2.05 -59.76 31.13
CA ALA A 195 -2.33 -58.79 32.18
C ALA A 195 -0.98 -58.33 32.76
N ASP A 196 -0.81 -57.00 32.88
CA ASP A 196 0.40 -56.41 33.44
C ASP A 196 0.77 -57.07 34.78
N GLY A 197 1.90 -57.78 34.80
CA GLY A 197 2.48 -58.36 36.01
C GLY A 197 2.35 -59.88 36.20
N ASP A 198 1.61 -60.60 35.35
CA ASP A 198 1.50 -62.06 35.47
C ASP A 198 2.49 -62.77 34.52
N PRO A 199 3.44 -63.60 35.01
CA PRO A 199 4.42 -64.30 34.19
C PRO A 199 3.78 -65.52 33.49
N PHE A 200 2.71 -65.29 32.73
CA PHE A 200 2.14 -66.34 31.91
C PHE A 200 3.12 -66.66 30.78
N SER A 201 3.70 -67.86 30.85
CA SER A 201 4.61 -68.40 29.83
C SER A 201 3.81 -69.33 28.92
N TYR A 202 3.81 -69.02 27.62
CA TYR A 202 3.32 -69.91 26.57
C TYR A 202 4.34 -71.02 26.26
N GLY A 203 5.33 -71.22 27.13
CA GLY A 203 6.36 -72.23 27.02
C GLY A 203 7.18 -72.04 25.76
N GLU A 204 7.16 -73.05 24.88
CA GLU A 204 7.92 -73.01 23.63
C GLU A 204 7.44 -71.93 22.65
N PHE A 205 6.25 -71.33 22.82
CA PHE A 205 5.74 -70.30 21.91
C PHE A 205 6.13 -68.87 22.28
N ASP A 206 6.66 -68.63 23.48
CA ASP A 206 7.00 -67.29 23.98
C ASP A 206 7.93 -66.55 23.02
N HIS A 207 8.93 -67.25 22.47
CA HIS A 207 9.87 -66.65 21.52
C HIS A 207 9.22 -66.24 20.20
N ILE A 208 8.19 -66.96 19.73
CA ILE A 208 7.46 -66.65 18.50
C ILE A 208 6.58 -65.42 18.71
N ILE A 209 5.89 -65.36 19.86
CA ILE A 209 5.04 -64.24 20.26
C ILE A 209 5.89 -62.96 20.37
N VAL A 210 7.05 -63.04 21.03
CA VAL A 210 7.98 -61.92 21.17
C VAL A 210 8.50 -61.44 19.81
N LYS A 211 8.89 -62.35 18.91
CA LYS A 211 9.35 -61.98 17.56
C LYS A 211 8.24 -61.32 16.73
N TYR A 212 7.02 -61.85 16.78
CA TYR A 212 5.90 -61.23 16.06
C TYR A 212 5.51 -59.87 16.64
N ALA A 213 5.46 -59.75 17.98
CA ALA A 213 5.19 -58.48 18.64
C ALA A 213 6.27 -57.43 18.34
N ALA A 214 7.55 -57.82 18.31
CA ALA A 214 8.65 -56.95 17.89
C ALA A 214 8.49 -56.51 16.43
N ALA A 215 8.02 -57.38 15.53
CA ALA A 215 7.75 -57.00 14.15
C ALA A 215 6.63 -55.96 14.02
N LEU A 216 5.57 -56.08 14.82
CA LEU A 216 4.49 -55.09 14.88
C LEU A 216 4.96 -53.75 15.44
N ASP A 217 5.76 -53.77 16.50
CA ASP A 217 6.30 -52.54 17.10
C ASP A 217 7.27 -51.83 16.15
N PHE A 218 8.16 -52.56 15.47
CA PHE A 218 9.00 -51.97 14.42
C PHE A 218 8.18 -51.37 13.26
N THR A 219 7.06 -51.99 12.90
CA THR A 219 6.14 -51.42 11.88
C THR A 219 5.52 -50.11 12.39
N ALA A 220 5.12 -50.06 13.66
CA ALA A 220 4.60 -48.85 14.28
C ALA A 220 5.67 -47.74 14.35
N LEU A 221 6.90 -48.08 14.78
CA LEU A 221 8.03 -47.16 14.78
C LEU A 221 8.28 -46.60 13.37
N ALA A 222 8.35 -47.44 12.35
CA ALA A 222 8.51 -47.02 10.96
C ALA A 222 7.43 -46.03 10.51
N SER A 223 6.17 -46.28 10.88
CA SER A 223 5.06 -45.37 10.55
C SER A 223 5.11 -44.04 11.33
N SER A 224 5.60 -44.06 12.56
CA SER A 224 5.73 -42.86 13.41
C SER A 224 6.92 -41.98 13.01
N THR A 225 7.95 -42.56 12.40
CA THR A 225 9.10 -41.85 11.83
C THR A 225 8.83 -41.41 10.38
N ALA A 226 7.57 -41.46 9.92
CA ALA A 226 7.23 -40.94 8.60
C ALA A 226 7.59 -39.44 8.55
N PRO A 227 8.38 -39.00 7.55
CA PRO A 227 8.85 -37.62 7.51
C PRO A 227 7.65 -36.68 7.34
N SER A 228 7.49 -35.77 8.30
CA SER A 228 6.54 -34.67 8.20
C SER A 228 7.28 -33.43 7.71
N TRP A 229 6.83 -32.84 6.61
CA TRP A 229 7.35 -31.56 6.15
C TRP A 229 6.59 -30.43 6.86
N THR A 230 7.31 -29.58 7.57
CA THR A 230 6.77 -28.30 8.05
C THR A 230 7.08 -27.25 7.01
N ASP A 231 6.05 -26.54 6.54
CA ASP A 231 6.22 -25.50 5.53
C ASP A 231 7.14 -24.40 6.06
N VAL A 232 8.25 -24.20 5.37
CA VAL A 232 9.14 -23.06 5.61
C VAL A 232 8.54 -21.87 4.85
N SER A 233 8.30 -20.75 5.52
CA SER A 233 7.77 -19.56 4.87
C SER A 233 8.82 -18.90 3.98
N THR A 234 8.44 -18.59 2.74
CA THR A 234 9.31 -17.92 1.78
C THR A 234 9.55 -16.45 2.18
N PRO A 235 10.80 -15.94 2.12
CA PRO A 235 11.08 -14.52 2.31
C PRO A 235 10.33 -13.64 1.28
N VAL A 236 9.87 -12.46 1.70
CA VAL A 236 9.19 -11.48 0.84
C VAL A 236 10.21 -10.47 0.33
N ALA A 237 10.22 -10.23 -0.99
CA ALA A 237 11.11 -9.26 -1.60
C ALA A 237 10.76 -7.82 -1.16
N PRO A 238 11.76 -6.95 -0.94
CA PRO A 238 11.50 -5.55 -0.64
C PRO A 238 10.85 -4.85 -1.84
N THR A 239 9.83 -4.06 -1.59
CA THR A 239 9.20 -3.18 -2.60
C THR A 239 9.93 -1.84 -2.61
N PRO A 240 10.32 -1.29 -3.77
CA PRO A 240 10.94 0.03 -3.84
C PRO A 240 10.06 1.07 -3.14
N ASP A 241 10.66 1.87 -2.25
CA ASP A 241 10.00 3.04 -1.71
C ASP A 241 9.59 3.93 -2.89
N ASP A 242 8.30 4.26 -2.95
CA ASP A 242 7.81 5.26 -3.88
C ASP A 242 8.40 6.62 -3.48
N LEU A 243 9.35 7.10 -4.28
CA LEU A 243 9.96 8.42 -4.09
C LEU A 243 8.96 9.57 -4.27
N GLY A 244 7.73 9.27 -4.72
CA GLY A 244 6.62 10.20 -4.85
C GLY A 244 6.91 11.36 -5.81
N ASP A 245 6.03 12.37 -5.77
CA ASP A 245 6.16 13.62 -6.53
C ASP A 245 7.26 14.56 -5.95
N VAL A 246 8.16 14.01 -5.12
CA VAL A 246 9.23 14.71 -4.42
C VAL A 246 10.44 14.96 -5.34
N MET A 247 10.22 15.12 -6.64
CA MET A 247 11.27 15.38 -7.64
C MET A 247 11.05 16.69 -8.41
N THR A 248 10.03 17.48 -8.06
CA THR A 248 9.75 18.74 -8.73
C THR A 248 10.41 19.92 -8.01
N ILE A 249 11.41 20.54 -8.66
CA ILE A 249 11.97 21.82 -8.23
C ILE A 249 10.93 22.91 -8.47
N SER A 250 10.32 23.46 -7.41
CA SER A 250 9.35 24.55 -7.52
C SER A 250 10.03 25.90 -7.28
N SER A 251 10.90 26.32 -8.21
CA SER A 251 11.48 27.66 -8.17
C SER A 251 10.95 28.51 -9.32
N THR A 252 10.52 29.72 -9.00
CA THR A 252 10.09 30.72 -9.98
C THR A 252 11.23 31.67 -10.25
N ALA A 253 11.69 31.74 -11.50
CA ALA A 253 12.76 32.65 -11.90
C ALA A 253 12.35 34.12 -11.69
N PRO A 254 13.29 35.01 -11.27
CA PRO A 254 13.03 36.43 -11.19
C PRO A 254 12.73 37.01 -12.59
N VAL A 255 11.79 37.96 -12.66
CA VAL A 255 11.34 38.57 -13.91
C VAL A 255 12.32 39.67 -14.32
N LEU A 256 12.76 39.66 -15.58
CA LEU A 256 13.66 40.67 -16.11
C LEU A 256 13.00 42.07 -16.06
N PRO A 257 13.63 43.09 -15.44
CA PRO A 257 13.10 44.44 -15.49
C PRO A 257 13.16 44.98 -16.92
N THR A 258 12.12 45.68 -17.34
CA THR A 258 12.11 46.39 -18.63
C THR A 258 12.86 47.70 -18.45
N ILE A 259 13.96 47.88 -19.19
CA ILE A 259 14.75 49.11 -19.19
C ILE A 259 14.43 49.83 -20.50
N ASP A 260 13.56 50.84 -20.43
CA ASP A 260 13.27 51.70 -21.58
C ASP A 260 14.46 52.63 -21.88
N ASP A 261 14.50 53.23 -23.07
CA ASP A 261 15.52 54.24 -23.40
C ASP A 261 15.31 55.51 -22.57
N VAL A 262 16.40 56.13 -22.11
CA VAL A 262 16.36 57.43 -21.42
C VAL A 262 16.22 58.52 -22.48
N THR A 263 15.10 59.26 -22.47
CA THR A 263 14.84 60.31 -23.46
C THR A 263 15.21 61.69 -22.91
N LEU A 264 16.20 62.34 -23.53
CA LEU A 264 16.53 63.74 -23.23
C LEU A 264 15.52 64.67 -23.92
N THR A 265 14.71 65.39 -23.13
CA THR A 265 13.82 66.43 -23.66
C THR A 265 14.53 67.78 -23.58
N LEU A 266 14.95 68.30 -24.74
CA LEU A 266 15.61 69.61 -24.83
C LEU A 266 14.58 70.76 -24.77
N PRO A 267 14.98 71.97 -24.33
CA PRO A 267 14.15 73.16 -24.43
C PRO A 267 13.72 73.41 -25.88
N SER A 268 12.44 73.72 -26.10
CA SER A 268 11.83 73.74 -27.45
C SER A 268 12.34 74.85 -28.37
N THR A 269 13.00 75.89 -27.85
CA THR A 269 13.45 77.05 -28.63
C THR A 269 14.78 77.58 -28.11
N THR A 270 15.78 77.67 -28.99
CA THR A 270 17.05 78.36 -28.71
C THR A 270 16.82 79.88 -28.73
N PRO A 271 17.38 80.66 -27.79
CA PRO A 271 17.26 82.12 -27.79
C PRO A 271 17.82 82.72 -29.08
N THR A 272 17.09 83.68 -29.66
CA THR A 272 17.52 84.37 -30.88
C THR A 272 17.64 85.87 -30.63
N TYR A 273 18.83 86.44 -30.84
CA TYR A 273 19.02 87.88 -30.77
C TYR A 273 18.54 88.55 -32.05
N THR A 274 17.58 89.48 -31.94
CA THR A 274 17.13 90.32 -33.05
C THR A 274 17.59 91.76 -32.81
N ALA A 275 18.53 92.24 -33.63
CA ALA A 275 19.04 93.60 -33.51
C ALA A 275 17.95 94.62 -33.91
N PRO A 276 17.76 95.72 -33.16
CA PRO A 276 16.84 96.78 -33.54
C PRO A 276 17.36 97.54 -34.76
N VAL A 277 16.44 97.92 -35.66
CA VAL A 277 16.75 98.67 -36.89
C VAL A 277 16.77 100.16 -36.58
N LEU A 278 17.84 100.87 -37.00
CA LEU A 278 17.93 102.33 -36.88
C LEU A 278 17.08 102.99 -37.97
N SER A 279 16.10 103.80 -37.58
CA SER A 279 15.32 104.60 -38.53
C SER A 279 16.10 105.86 -38.94
N SER A 280 16.65 105.86 -40.15
CA SER A 280 17.26 107.07 -40.71
C SER A 280 16.17 108.03 -41.18
N ALA A 281 16.05 109.18 -40.52
CA ALA A 281 15.29 110.29 -41.06
C ALA A 281 16.13 110.98 -42.15
N ALA A 282 15.59 111.18 -43.34
CA ALA A 282 16.25 111.94 -44.40
C ALA A 282 15.88 113.43 -44.28
N PHE A 283 16.86 114.33 -44.38
CA PHE A 283 16.62 115.77 -44.52
C PHE A 283 16.42 116.10 -46.01
N SER A 284 15.26 116.63 -46.38
CA SER A 284 14.89 116.87 -47.79
C SER A 284 14.74 118.35 -48.15
N GLU A 285 15.02 119.26 -47.21
CA GLU A 285 14.90 120.70 -47.45
C GLU A 285 16.11 121.23 -48.23
N THR A 286 15.85 122.07 -49.23
CA THR A 286 16.89 122.73 -50.02
C THR A 286 17.27 124.07 -49.41
N PHE A 287 18.56 124.41 -49.41
CA PHE A 287 19.03 125.69 -48.89
C PHE A 287 18.42 126.87 -49.69
N PRO A 288 17.92 127.93 -49.02
CA PRO A 288 17.29 129.05 -49.71
C PRO A 288 18.28 129.81 -50.60
N SER A 289 17.83 130.24 -51.78
CA SER A 289 18.65 131.00 -52.74
C SER A 289 18.29 132.48 -52.69
N TYR A 290 19.29 133.35 -52.57
CA TYR A 290 19.07 134.80 -52.64
C TYR A 290 18.85 135.22 -54.10
N ILE A 291 17.64 135.67 -54.41
CA ILE A 291 17.32 136.24 -55.72
C ILE A 291 17.55 137.76 -55.63
N SER A 292 18.65 138.23 -56.20
CA SER A 292 18.96 139.67 -56.22
C SER A 292 17.92 140.42 -57.05
N THR A 293 17.37 141.50 -56.48
CA THR A 293 16.53 142.43 -57.25
C THR A 293 17.38 143.05 -58.34
N VAL A 294 17.00 142.88 -59.60
CA VAL A 294 17.62 143.59 -60.72
C VAL A 294 16.93 144.93 -60.85
N MET A 295 17.68 146.02 -60.75
CA MET A 295 17.15 147.36 -61.00
C MET A 295 16.72 147.40 -62.47
N GLY A 296 15.42 147.57 -62.73
CA GLY A 296 14.93 147.82 -64.08
C GLY A 296 15.68 149.01 -64.67
N SER A 297 16.00 148.97 -65.97
CA SER A 297 16.80 150.01 -66.62
C SER A 297 16.23 151.39 -66.29
N LEU A 298 17.02 152.22 -65.60
CA LEU A 298 16.66 153.60 -65.34
C LEU A 298 16.57 154.32 -66.70
N ASP A 299 15.36 154.75 -67.06
CA ASP A 299 15.10 155.39 -68.34
C ASP A 299 15.51 156.85 -68.27
N TYR A 300 16.77 157.11 -68.61
CA TYR A 300 17.35 158.45 -68.68
C TYR A 300 17.12 159.13 -70.04
N SER A 301 16.54 158.42 -71.02
CA SER A 301 16.50 158.88 -72.42
C SER A 301 15.78 160.21 -72.62
N SER A 302 14.93 160.59 -71.66
CA SER A 302 14.16 161.83 -71.70
C SER A 302 14.73 162.97 -70.84
N VAL A 303 15.78 162.73 -70.03
CA VAL A 303 16.33 163.77 -69.15
C VAL A 303 17.14 164.79 -69.95
N ASP A 304 17.91 164.33 -70.94
CA ASP A 304 18.75 165.19 -71.80
C ASP A 304 17.93 166.18 -72.64
N THR A 305 16.77 165.75 -73.17
CA THR A 305 15.88 166.61 -73.96
C THR A 305 15.11 167.63 -73.11
N SER A 306 15.02 167.44 -71.79
CA SER A 306 14.34 168.37 -70.89
C SER A 306 15.26 169.47 -70.34
N LEU A 307 16.57 169.36 -70.58
CA LEU A 307 17.56 170.37 -70.17
C LEU A 307 17.69 171.50 -71.20
N THR A 308 17.18 171.30 -72.43
CA THR A 308 17.23 172.28 -73.53
C THR A 308 16.03 173.22 -73.59
N GLU A 309 14.93 172.88 -72.91
CA GLU A 309 13.79 173.77 -72.69
C GLU A 309 13.79 174.14 -71.20
N GLU A 310 13.81 175.44 -70.86
CA GLU A 310 14.00 175.99 -69.49
C GLU A 310 12.89 175.63 -68.47
N ASP A 311 12.20 174.50 -68.62
CA ASP A 311 11.18 174.04 -67.66
C ASP A 311 11.82 173.28 -66.49
N THR A 312 12.29 174.07 -65.53
CA THR A 312 12.84 173.58 -64.27
C THR A 312 11.87 172.68 -63.47
N GLU A 313 10.55 172.73 -63.70
CA GLU A 313 9.56 171.87 -63.04
C GLU A 313 9.56 170.43 -63.61
N LEU A 314 9.73 170.26 -64.93
CA LEU A 314 9.76 168.95 -65.59
C LEU A 314 10.99 168.13 -65.20
N VAL A 315 12.14 168.78 -65.07
CA VAL A 315 13.37 168.17 -64.54
C VAL A 315 13.17 167.72 -63.09
N GLY A 316 12.50 168.54 -62.27
CA GLY A 316 12.11 168.18 -60.90
C GLY A 316 11.21 166.94 -60.83
N SER A 317 10.23 166.83 -61.74
CA SER A 317 9.32 165.68 -61.83
C SER A 317 10.03 164.38 -62.25
N LYS A 318 10.93 164.44 -63.24
CA LYS A 318 11.73 163.27 -63.65
C LYS A 318 12.71 162.84 -62.57
N LEU A 319 13.34 163.79 -61.88
CA LEU A 319 14.18 163.52 -60.72
C LEU A 319 13.36 162.87 -59.58
N ALA A 320 12.13 163.33 -59.34
CA ALA A 320 11.21 162.72 -58.39
C ALA A 320 10.82 161.28 -58.79
N LYS A 321 10.61 161.00 -60.08
CA LYS A 321 10.36 159.64 -60.59
C LYS A 321 11.58 158.72 -60.44
N ILE A 322 12.78 159.21 -60.73
CA ILE A 322 14.03 158.46 -60.49
C ILE A 322 14.21 158.19 -59.00
N ASN A 323 13.99 159.19 -58.14
CA ASN A 323 14.05 159.02 -56.69
C ASN A 323 12.98 158.04 -56.19
N ALA A 324 11.78 158.02 -56.80
CA ALA A 324 10.74 157.04 -56.49
C ALA A 324 11.14 155.62 -56.93
N GLN A 325 11.71 155.43 -58.12
CA GLN A 325 12.21 154.14 -58.59
C GLN A 325 13.38 153.63 -57.74
N ILE A 326 14.29 154.52 -57.33
CA ILE A 326 15.37 154.21 -56.37
C ILE A 326 14.77 153.82 -55.01
N GLY A 327 13.72 154.51 -54.56
CA GLY A 327 13.00 154.19 -53.33
C GLY A 327 12.29 152.83 -53.39
N GLU A 328 11.60 152.53 -54.49
CA GLU A 328 10.96 151.24 -54.76
C GLU A 328 11.97 150.12 -54.86
N PHE A 329 13.07 150.32 -55.59
CA PHE A 329 14.16 149.35 -55.68
C PHE A 329 14.79 149.09 -54.30
N SER A 330 15.02 150.15 -53.51
CA SER A 330 15.52 150.04 -52.13
C SER A 330 14.53 149.30 -51.22
N ALA A 331 13.22 149.52 -51.39
CA ALA A 331 12.17 148.81 -50.68
C ALA A 331 12.09 147.33 -51.08
N GLN A 332 12.20 147.01 -52.38
CA GLN A 332 12.25 145.65 -52.89
C GLN A 332 13.50 144.90 -52.43
N LEU A 333 14.67 145.57 -52.39
CA LEU A 333 15.88 145.00 -51.80
C LEU A 333 15.66 144.65 -50.33
N ARG A 334 15.02 145.55 -49.55
CA ARG A 334 14.69 145.27 -48.15
C ARG A 334 13.73 144.08 -48.02
N VAL A 335 12.67 144.01 -48.84
CA VAL A 335 11.72 142.89 -48.82
C VAL A 335 12.38 141.57 -49.23
N ASN A 336 13.19 141.56 -50.29
CA ASN A 336 13.91 140.35 -50.72
C ASN A 336 14.95 139.92 -49.67
N LEU A 337 15.60 140.87 -49.01
CA LEU A 337 16.51 140.60 -47.89
C LEU A 337 15.76 140.04 -46.68
N GLU A 338 14.63 140.63 -46.28
CA GLU A 338 13.76 140.14 -45.19
C GLU A 338 13.21 138.75 -45.50
N SER A 339 12.75 138.51 -46.74
CA SER A 339 12.29 137.20 -47.20
C SER A 339 13.40 136.16 -47.17
N PHE A 340 14.61 136.51 -47.63
CA PHE A 340 15.75 135.61 -47.57
C PHE A 340 16.17 135.31 -46.13
N GLN A 341 16.22 136.31 -45.26
CA GLN A 341 16.50 136.14 -43.83
C GLN A 341 15.44 135.26 -43.15
N SER A 342 14.16 135.42 -43.51
CA SER A 342 13.07 134.59 -43.01
C SER A 342 13.18 133.14 -43.47
N GLN A 343 13.46 132.90 -44.77
CA GLN A 343 13.69 131.54 -45.28
C GLN A 343 14.94 130.89 -44.67
N GLN A 344 15.99 131.67 -44.43
CA GLN A 344 17.18 131.19 -43.73
C GLN A 344 16.87 130.82 -42.28
N ALA A 345 16.05 131.60 -41.57
CA ALA A 345 15.59 131.29 -40.22
C ALA A 345 14.73 130.01 -40.20
N ASP A 346 13.78 129.85 -41.14
CA ASP A 346 12.95 128.64 -41.28
C ASP A 346 13.82 127.40 -41.58
N TYR A 347 14.74 127.50 -42.54
CA TYR A 347 15.67 126.43 -42.86
C TYR A 347 16.51 126.02 -41.62
N ASN A 348 17.04 127.00 -40.88
CA ASN A 348 17.83 126.73 -39.68
C ASN A 348 16.97 126.09 -38.57
N GLN A 349 15.71 126.50 -38.41
CA GLN A 349 14.78 125.88 -37.48
C GLN A 349 14.50 124.43 -37.86
N LYS A 350 14.08 124.18 -39.11
CA LYS A 350 13.82 122.82 -39.62
C LYS A 350 15.04 121.92 -39.54
N PHE A 351 16.23 122.46 -39.79
CA PHE A 351 17.49 121.74 -39.63
C PHE A 351 17.76 121.38 -38.16
N ALA A 352 17.51 122.29 -37.22
CA ALA A 352 17.62 122.01 -35.79
C ALA A 352 16.59 120.97 -35.30
N GLU A 353 15.33 121.06 -35.78
CA GLU A 353 14.30 120.06 -35.52
C GLU A 353 14.68 118.69 -36.09
N HIS A 354 15.21 118.66 -37.32
CA HIS A 354 15.71 117.42 -37.92
C HIS A 354 16.87 116.81 -37.11
N GLN A 355 17.83 117.62 -36.65
CA GLN A 355 18.88 117.16 -35.74
C GLN A 355 18.30 116.59 -34.44
N LEU A 356 17.26 117.21 -33.88
CA LEU A 356 16.57 116.70 -32.70
C LEU A 356 15.91 115.34 -32.97
N VAL A 357 15.22 115.19 -34.11
CA VAL A 357 14.62 113.90 -34.53
C VAL A 357 15.68 112.83 -34.69
N VAL A 358 16.78 113.12 -35.39
CA VAL A 358 17.90 112.16 -35.56
C VAL A 358 18.49 111.77 -34.20
N ASN A 359 18.69 112.73 -33.30
CA ASN A 359 19.18 112.46 -31.94
C ASN A 359 18.20 111.61 -31.13
N ASN A 360 16.90 111.83 -31.28
CA ASN A 360 15.87 111.03 -30.60
C ASN A 360 15.79 109.61 -31.16
N ASN A 361 15.77 109.44 -32.50
CA ASN A 361 15.82 108.12 -33.14
C ASN A 361 17.06 107.33 -32.71
N PHE A 362 18.21 108.00 -32.59
CA PHE A 362 19.43 107.37 -32.11
C PHE A 362 19.35 106.95 -30.63
N LYS A 363 18.76 107.79 -29.77
CA LYS A 363 18.51 107.45 -28.35
C LYS A 363 17.56 106.25 -28.21
N GLU A 364 16.45 106.24 -28.94
CA GLU A 364 15.48 105.14 -28.94
C GLU A 364 16.12 103.85 -29.45
N TRP A 365 16.87 103.93 -30.56
CA TRP A 365 17.62 102.78 -31.07
C TRP A 365 18.62 102.23 -30.04
N ALA A 366 19.39 103.10 -29.37
CA ALA A 366 20.35 102.69 -28.35
C ALA A 366 19.65 102.04 -27.14
N GLN A 367 18.50 102.58 -26.70
CA GLN A 367 17.69 101.99 -25.62
C GLN A 367 17.13 100.62 -26.02
N ASN A 368 16.53 100.52 -27.22
CA ASN A 368 16.02 99.27 -27.75
C ASN A 368 17.13 98.23 -27.91
N TYR A 369 18.35 98.66 -28.26
CA TYR A 369 19.51 97.78 -28.34
C TYR A 369 19.86 97.20 -26.98
N THR A 370 19.91 98.03 -25.93
CA THR A 370 20.13 97.57 -24.55
C THR A 370 19.03 96.62 -24.08
N ILE A 371 17.76 96.92 -24.35
CA ILE A 371 16.63 96.07 -23.98
C ILE A 371 16.71 94.72 -24.70
N ALA A 372 16.97 94.71 -26.01
CA ALA A 372 17.12 93.48 -26.79
C ALA A 372 18.30 92.63 -26.28
N GLN A 373 19.40 93.27 -25.89
CA GLN A 373 20.55 92.59 -25.31
C GLN A 373 20.25 92.00 -23.91
N GLN A 374 19.55 92.75 -23.06
CA GLN A 374 19.11 92.25 -21.75
C GLN A 374 18.17 91.07 -21.89
N LYS A 375 17.14 91.17 -22.74
CA LYS A 375 16.20 90.09 -23.01
C LYS A 375 16.90 88.83 -23.53
N PHE A 376 17.83 88.97 -24.47
CA PHE A 376 18.63 87.83 -24.95
C PHE A 376 19.47 87.19 -23.84
N ASN A 377 20.08 87.99 -22.97
CA ASN A 377 20.84 87.46 -21.83
C ASN A 377 19.93 86.72 -20.83
N GLU A 378 18.73 87.24 -20.55
CA GLU A 378 17.73 86.58 -19.70
C GLU A 378 17.27 85.24 -20.30
N GLU A 379 16.88 85.23 -21.59
CA GLU A 379 16.49 84.02 -22.30
C GLU A 379 17.63 82.98 -22.34
N ASN A 380 18.89 83.42 -22.48
CA ASN A 380 20.05 82.55 -22.45
C ASN A 380 20.30 81.94 -21.05
N VAL A 381 20.13 82.72 -19.97
CA VAL A 381 20.22 82.19 -18.60
C VAL A 381 19.14 81.15 -18.34
N VAL A 382 17.90 81.42 -18.76
CA VAL A 382 16.79 80.45 -18.63
C VAL A 382 17.07 79.18 -19.44
N TYR A 383 17.48 79.33 -20.70
CA TYR A 383 17.83 78.20 -21.56
C TYR A 383 18.95 77.34 -20.96
N GLN A 384 20.00 77.95 -20.40
CA GLN A 384 21.07 77.22 -19.72
C GLN A 384 20.58 76.49 -18.46
N ALA A 385 19.70 77.10 -17.67
CA ALA A 385 19.11 76.47 -16.49
C ALA A 385 18.21 75.28 -16.85
N GLU A 386 17.37 75.42 -17.88
CA GLU A 386 16.53 74.32 -18.38
C GLU A 386 17.35 73.18 -18.96
N LEU A 387 18.43 73.48 -19.68
CA LEU A 387 19.37 72.48 -20.18
C LEU A 387 20.06 71.72 -19.02
N GLN A 388 20.54 72.43 -18.00
CA GLN A 388 21.13 71.80 -16.81
C GLN A 388 20.12 70.92 -16.07
N LYS A 389 18.86 71.35 -15.99
CA LYS A 389 17.78 70.54 -15.42
C LYS A 389 17.55 69.26 -16.24
N ALA A 390 17.43 69.37 -17.56
CA ALA A 390 17.24 68.21 -18.43
C ALA A 390 18.40 67.20 -18.33
N ILE A 391 19.65 67.69 -18.23
CA ILE A 391 20.83 66.83 -17.99
C ILE A 391 20.72 66.11 -16.63
N LYS A 392 20.37 66.84 -15.56
CA LYS A 392 20.23 66.25 -14.22
C LYS A 392 19.11 65.22 -14.16
N ASP A 393 17.99 65.46 -14.84
CA ASP A 393 16.87 64.52 -14.87
C ASP A 393 17.28 63.22 -15.60
N VAL A 394 18.05 63.32 -16.69
CA VAL A 394 18.66 62.15 -17.37
C VAL A 394 19.64 61.41 -16.45
N ASP A 395 20.50 62.11 -15.72
CA ASP A 395 21.44 61.48 -14.76
C ASP A 395 20.69 60.74 -13.64
N LEU A 396 19.59 61.30 -13.14
CA LEU A 396 18.75 60.67 -12.12
C LEU A 396 18.07 59.40 -12.66
N GLU A 397 17.51 59.46 -13.86
CA GLU A 397 16.89 58.30 -14.51
C GLU A 397 17.91 57.19 -14.79
N GLN A 398 19.11 57.55 -15.23
CA GLN A 398 20.21 56.61 -15.45
C GLN A 398 20.67 55.94 -14.16
N ASN A 399 20.75 56.70 -13.06
CA ASN A 399 21.09 56.16 -11.74
C ASN A 399 20.01 55.20 -11.23
N ASP A 400 18.72 55.51 -11.42
CA ASP A 400 17.63 54.61 -11.03
C ASP A 400 17.68 53.30 -11.83
N LYS A 401 17.84 53.36 -13.15
CA LYS A 401 18.02 52.18 -14.01
C LYS A 401 19.23 51.34 -13.60
N THR A 402 20.34 51.97 -13.20
CA THR A 402 21.52 51.28 -12.68
C THR A 402 21.23 50.56 -11.36
N GLN A 403 20.49 51.18 -10.44
CA GLN A 403 20.09 50.54 -9.18
C GLN A 403 19.11 49.37 -9.41
N GLN A 404 18.15 49.51 -10.32
CA GLN A 404 17.26 48.41 -10.71
C GLN A 404 18.04 47.22 -11.27
N LEU A 405 19.03 47.48 -12.14
CA LEU A 405 19.90 46.45 -12.68
C LEU A 405 20.72 45.76 -11.58
N GLN A 406 21.28 46.51 -10.63
CA GLN A 406 22.00 45.94 -9.48
C GLN A 406 21.10 45.07 -8.59
N LYS A 407 19.84 45.49 -8.36
CA LYS A 407 18.86 44.69 -7.61
C LYS A 407 18.56 43.37 -8.33
N PHE A 408 18.30 43.43 -9.63
CA PHE A 408 18.06 42.22 -10.44
C PHE A 408 19.26 41.27 -10.43
N GLN A 409 20.50 41.78 -10.50
CA GLN A 409 21.71 40.97 -10.34
C GLN A 409 21.78 40.29 -8.96
N GLY A 410 21.38 41.01 -7.89
CA GLY A 410 21.28 40.44 -6.55
C GLY A 410 20.21 39.34 -6.44
N GLU A 411 19.01 39.58 -6.97
CA GLU A 411 17.92 38.60 -7.03
C GLU A 411 18.32 37.34 -7.81
N MET A 412 19.04 37.51 -8.93
CA MET A 412 19.57 36.40 -9.73
C MET A 412 20.57 35.55 -8.93
N SER A 413 21.43 36.18 -8.13
CA SER A 413 22.38 35.48 -7.27
C SER A 413 21.65 34.67 -6.19
N ILE A 414 20.64 35.27 -5.55
CA ILE A 414 19.79 34.58 -4.55
C ILE A 414 19.04 33.41 -5.18
N TYR A 415 18.44 33.60 -6.35
CA TYR A 415 17.74 32.54 -7.09
C TYR A 415 18.69 31.38 -7.41
N THR A 416 19.88 31.67 -7.92
CA THR A 416 20.92 30.65 -8.22
C THR A 416 21.32 29.89 -6.96
N GLN A 417 21.49 30.59 -5.82
CA GLN A 417 21.78 29.94 -4.55
C GLN A 417 20.62 29.06 -4.07
N SER A 418 19.37 29.52 -4.22
CA SER A 418 18.17 28.76 -3.88
C SER A 418 18.08 27.46 -4.68
N VAL A 419 18.25 27.54 -6.01
CA VAL A 419 18.25 26.37 -6.89
C VAL A 419 19.37 25.40 -6.51
N ASN A 420 20.58 25.89 -6.23
CA ASN A 420 21.70 25.04 -5.81
C ASN A 420 21.43 24.34 -4.47
N ASN A 421 20.82 25.04 -3.51
CA ASN A 421 20.41 24.44 -2.24
C ASN A 421 19.36 23.34 -2.46
N GLU A 422 18.37 23.59 -3.31
CA GLU A 422 17.34 22.60 -3.62
C GLU A 422 17.93 21.35 -4.29
N ILE A 423 18.82 21.54 -5.28
CA ILE A 423 19.58 20.46 -5.92
C ILE A 423 20.37 19.65 -4.90
N LYS A 424 21.03 20.32 -3.94
CA LYS A 424 21.78 19.65 -2.87
C LYS A 424 20.85 18.77 -2.01
N THR A 425 19.71 19.31 -1.57
CA THR A 425 18.71 18.57 -0.79
C THR A 425 18.15 17.38 -1.57
N TYR A 426 17.86 17.52 -2.87
CA TYR A 426 17.43 16.40 -3.70
C TYR A 426 18.51 15.32 -3.81
N THR A 427 19.77 15.72 -4.00
CA THR A 427 20.91 14.79 -4.09
C THR A 427 21.07 14.00 -2.79
N GLU A 428 20.94 14.66 -1.63
CA GLU A 428 20.99 14.03 -0.31
C GLU A 428 19.84 13.03 -0.11
N ARG A 429 18.61 13.39 -0.49
CA ARG A 429 17.45 12.48 -0.40
C ARG A 429 17.61 11.25 -1.29
N ILE A 430 18.11 11.41 -2.51
CA ILE A 430 18.41 10.28 -3.42
C ILE A 430 19.49 9.39 -2.82
N ALA A 431 20.53 9.95 -2.21
CA ALA A 431 21.58 9.18 -1.55
C ALA A 431 21.03 8.34 -0.37
N GLN A 432 20.19 8.94 0.48
CA GLN A 432 19.53 8.24 1.59
C GLN A 432 18.60 7.12 1.10
N ALA A 433 17.80 7.36 0.06
CA ALA A 433 16.93 6.33 -0.50
C ALA A 433 17.74 5.14 -1.06
N ARG A 434 18.89 5.42 -1.70
CA ARG A 434 19.81 4.38 -2.17
C ARG A 434 20.42 3.57 -1.02
N GLU A 435 20.81 4.23 0.06
CA GLU A 435 21.35 3.57 1.26
C GLU A 435 20.31 2.65 1.90
N LYS A 436 19.08 3.15 2.12
CA LYS A 436 17.98 2.35 2.67
C LYS A 436 17.65 1.14 1.79
N TRP A 437 17.57 1.33 0.48
CA TRP A 437 17.34 0.22 -0.47
C TRP A 437 18.46 -0.82 -0.43
N ALA A 438 19.72 -0.37 -0.31
CA ALA A 438 20.86 -1.27 -0.19
C ALA A 438 20.82 -2.09 1.11
N GLU A 439 20.43 -1.48 2.23
CA GLU A 439 20.23 -2.18 3.51
C GLU A 439 19.11 -3.23 3.43
N GLU A 440 17.95 -2.87 2.87
CA GLU A 440 16.81 -3.79 2.72
C GLU A 440 17.15 -4.95 1.77
N SER A 441 17.86 -4.67 0.68
CA SER A 441 18.35 -5.70 -0.24
C SER A 441 19.34 -6.65 0.46
N ALA A 442 20.22 -6.13 1.32
CA ALA A 442 21.16 -6.94 2.08
C ALA A 442 20.44 -7.86 3.11
N LYS A 443 19.41 -7.34 3.79
CA LYS A 443 18.56 -8.14 4.69
C LYS A 443 17.83 -9.25 3.94
N TYR A 444 17.21 -8.92 2.80
CA TYR A 444 16.54 -9.92 1.96
C TYR A 444 17.50 -11.01 1.49
N GLN A 445 18.72 -10.66 1.09
CA GLN A 445 19.75 -11.65 0.71
C GLN A 445 20.16 -12.54 1.88
N ALA A 446 20.26 -11.99 3.09
CA ALA A 446 20.54 -12.77 4.31
C ALA A 446 19.38 -13.74 4.64
N ASP A 447 18.14 -13.28 4.53
CA ASP A 447 16.94 -14.10 4.75
C ASP A 447 16.83 -15.23 3.71
N LEU A 448 17.16 -14.97 2.44
CA LEU A 448 17.26 -16.01 1.41
C LEU A 448 18.31 -17.07 1.75
N ASN A 449 19.48 -16.65 2.23
CA ASN A 449 20.53 -17.59 2.65
C ASN A 449 20.06 -18.43 3.85
N ARG A 450 19.35 -17.82 4.81
CA ARG A 450 18.77 -18.52 5.96
C ARG A 450 17.70 -19.53 5.54
N TYR A 451 16.76 -19.10 4.69
CA TYR A 451 15.72 -19.94 4.12
C TYR A 451 16.31 -21.14 3.37
N SER A 452 17.34 -20.92 2.55
CA SER A 452 18.05 -22.01 1.87
C SER A 452 18.73 -22.98 2.85
N GLY A 453 19.26 -22.48 3.97
CA GLY A 453 19.83 -23.31 5.03
C GLY A 453 18.78 -24.15 5.75
N GLU A 454 17.63 -23.56 6.10
CA GLU A 454 16.50 -24.24 6.72
C GLU A 454 15.94 -25.35 5.81
N ILE A 455 15.81 -25.10 4.50
CA ILE A 455 15.43 -26.14 3.53
C ILE A 455 16.44 -27.30 3.55
N GLN A 456 17.74 -27.02 3.48
CA GLN A 456 18.76 -28.06 3.48
C GLN A 456 18.72 -28.90 4.77
N GLN A 457 18.52 -28.25 5.91
CA GLN A 457 18.35 -28.92 7.19
C GLN A 457 17.11 -29.82 7.21
N ASN A 458 15.96 -29.32 6.76
CA ASN A 458 14.72 -30.09 6.68
C ASN A 458 14.83 -31.28 5.72
N VAL A 459 15.54 -31.12 4.59
CA VAL A 459 15.84 -32.21 3.66
C VAL A 459 16.74 -33.26 4.31
N GLN A 460 17.78 -32.85 5.03
CA GLN A 460 18.65 -33.79 5.76
C GLN A 460 17.87 -34.56 6.84
N GLN A 461 17.03 -33.87 7.61
CA GLN A 461 16.19 -34.49 8.63
C GLN A 461 15.22 -35.49 8.00
N THR A 462 14.50 -35.10 6.96
CA THR A 462 13.59 -35.98 6.20
C THR A 462 14.31 -37.20 5.65
N THR A 463 15.54 -37.04 5.15
CA THR A 463 16.37 -38.13 4.64
C THR A 463 16.76 -39.10 5.76
N ASN A 464 17.13 -38.58 6.93
CA ASN A 464 17.47 -39.39 8.11
C ASN A 464 16.24 -40.15 8.61
N ASP A 465 15.09 -39.49 8.70
CA ASP A 465 13.83 -40.09 9.14
C ASP A 465 13.38 -41.20 8.17
N ALA A 466 13.47 -40.96 6.86
CA ALA A 466 13.20 -41.98 5.86
C ALA A 466 14.15 -43.18 5.97
N ARG A 467 15.45 -42.95 6.22
CA ARG A 467 16.44 -44.00 6.42
C ARG A 467 16.13 -44.83 7.67
N ASN A 468 15.77 -44.17 8.77
CA ASN A 468 15.40 -44.85 10.02
C ASN A 468 14.12 -45.66 9.85
N ALA A 469 13.10 -45.10 9.20
CA ALA A 469 11.86 -45.82 8.88
C ALA A 469 12.13 -47.06 8.01
N GLN A 470 13.02 -46.97 7.03
CA GLN A 470 13.43 -48.12 6.21
C GLN A 470 14.16 -49.20 7.03
N GLN A 471 15.01 -48.80 7.98
CA GLN A 471 15.68 -49.72 8.90
C GLN A 471 14.67 -50.45 9.78
N TYR A 472 13.70 -49.74 10.36
CA TYR A 472 12.62 -50.33 11.13
C TYR A 472 11.76 -51.28 10.29
N MET A 473 11.39 -50.93 9.06
CA MET A 473 10.68 -51.85 8.16
C MET A 473 11.48 -53.12 7.84
N THR A 474 12.79 -53.00 7.66
CA THR A 474 13.67 -54.15 7.41
C THR A 474 13.75 -55.07 8.64
N ALA A 475 13.87 -54.48 9.83
CA ALA A 475 13.82 -55.22 11.09
C ALA A 475 12.46 -55.91 11.28
N ALA A 476 11.35 -55.20 11.05
CA ALA A 476 9.99 -55.74 11.12
C ALA A 476 9.84 -57.01 10.25
N ASN A 477 10.24 -56.92 8.97
CA ASN A 477 10.19 -58.06 8.05
C ASN A 477 11.08 -59.23 8.48
N THR A 478 12.26 -58.94 9.05
CA THR A 478 13.18 -59.96 9.57
C THR A 478 12.55 -60.73 10.72
N TYR A 479 12.04 -60.03 11.73
CA TYR A 479 11.42 -60.65 12.91
C TYR A 479 10.12 -61.38 12.56
N PHE A 480 9.31 -60.84 11.65
CA PHE A 480 8.12 -61.54 11.15
C PHE A 480 8.49 -62.85 10.43
N THR A 481 9.52 -62.82 9.57
CA THR A 481 10.01 -64.02 8.87
C THR A 481 10.56 -65.05 9.84
N MET A 482 11.29 -64.63 10.88
CA MET A 482 11.77 -65.51 11.94
C MET A 482 10.59 -66.17 12.68
N ALA A 483 9.59 -65.40 13.11
CA ALA A 483 8.40 -65.93 13.76
C ALA A 483 7.69 -66.98 12.89
N MET A 484 7.52 -66.70 11.59
CA MET A 484 6.94 -67.64 10.62
C MET A 484 7.74 -68.94 10.48
N ASN A 485 9.07 -68.85 10.47
CA ASN A 485 9.93 -70.04 10.36
C ASN A 485 9.94 -70.87 11.64
N ASP A 486 9.89 -70.23 12.80
CA ASP A 486 9.77 -70.92 14.08
C ASP A 486 8.44 -71.67 14.17
N ILE A 487 7.33 -71.05 13.75
CA ILE A 487 6.03 -71.73 13.65
C ILE A 487 6.16 -72.96 12.76
N LYS A 488 6.72 -72.83 11.55
CA LYS A 488 6.92 -73.99 10.66
C LYS A 488 7.76 -75.09 11.30
N THR A 489 8.76 -74.73 12.09
CA THR A 489 9.62 -75.68 12.79
C THR A 489 8.84 -76.42 13.85
N VAL A 490 8.04 -75.72 14.67
CA VAL A 490 7.16 -76.33 15.66
C VAL A 490 6.11 -77.24 14.99
N LEU A 491 5.58 -76.85 13.83
CA LEU A 491 4.66 -77.70 13.07
C LEU A 491 5.32 -78.97 12.54
N ALA A 492 6.62 -78.92 12.22
CA ALA A 492 7.35 -80.07 11.71
C ALA A 492 7.77 -81.05 12.81
N THR A 493 7.94 -80.59 14.05
CA THR A 493 8.32 -81.44 15.20
C THR A 493 7.14 -82.19 15.81
N VAL A 494 5.91 -81.76 15.54
CA VAL A 494 4.71 -82.42 16.06
C VAL A 494 4.58 -83.79 15.38
N PRO A 495 4.70 -84.90 16.12
CA PRO A 495 4.60 -86.22 15.54
C PRO A 495 3.24 -86.34 14.87
N ASN A 496 3.22 -86.77 13.61
CA ASN A 496 1.99 -87.14 12.92
C ASN A 496 1.31 -88.25 13.74
N VAL A 497 0.40 -87.86 14.64
CA VAL A 497 -0.50 -88.78 15.33
C VAL A 497 -1.47 -89.25 14.26
N LYS A 498 -1.03 -90.23 13.45
CA LYS A 498 -1.93 -91.00 12.60
C LYS A 498 -2.94 -91.63 13.54
N GLY A 499 -4.21 -91.24 13.36
CA GLY A 499 -5.30 -91.48 14.28
C GLY A 499 -5.35 -92.90 14.83
N GLY A 500 -5.55 -92.95 16.15
CA GLY A 500 -6.39 -93.96 16.79
C GLY A 500 -7.81 -93.42 16.89
#